data_AF-A0A959PE80-F1
#
_entry.id   AF-A0A959PE80-F1
#
_cell.length_a   1.000
_cell.length_b   1.000
_cell.length_c   1.000
_cell.angle_alpha   90.00
_cell.angle_beta   90.00
_cell.angle_gamma   90.00
#
_symmetry.space_group_name_H-M   'P 1'
#
loop_
_entity.id
_entity.type
_entity.pdbx_description
1 polymer ?
#
loop_
_entity_poly.entity_id
_entity_poly.type
_entity_poly.pdbx_seq_one_letter_code
_entity_poly.pdbx_strand_id
1 'polypeptide(L)'
;MSLHLTDIQKAEMRSFYEAELQKSLLQIRHLREVLDQLKDVDSVEISAGGVLPASGVKKKATAPAKPASTRKRRKKRGRKSIWGDYILKELKATDRPLLYSEIIESAKIRFNIPDSKMKELKAAINQSAFRLRTIHEKIDTIGAEGKKERYMALKAWYDEEGNIIKDYAAKVNL
;
A
#
# COMPACT_ATOMS: atom_id res chain seq x y z
N MET A 1 -22.65 -21.97 27.82
CA MET A 1 -23.62 -20.93 27.44
C MET A 1 -24.70 -21.57 26.59
N SER A 2 -25.92 -21.71 27.11
CA SER A 2 -27.07 -22.20 26.33
C SER A 2 -27.66 -21.04 25.55
N LEU A 3 -27.54 -21.11 24.23
CA LEU A 3 -28.08 -20.13 23.31
C LEU A 3 -29.55 -20.49 23.03
N HIS A 4 -30.49 -19.73 23.62
CA HIS A 4 -31.93 -19.90 23.39
C HIS A 4 -32.34 -19.24 22.07
N LEU A 5 -32.04 -19.88 20.94
CA LEU A 5 -32.51 -19.46 19.63
C LEU A 5 -33.75 -20.25 19.21
N THR A 6 -34.61 -19.62 18.42
CA THR A 6 -35.69 -20.32 17.71
C THR A 6 -35.10 -21.24 16.65
N ASP A 7 -35.82 -22.31 16.29
CA ASP A 7 -35.27 -23.31 15.37
C ASP A 7 -34.98 -22.76 13.97
N ILE A 8 -35.71 -21.72 13.56
CA ILE A 8 -35.45 -20.97 12.32
C ILE A 8 -34.11 -20.23 12.43
N GLN A 9 -33.87 -19.49 13.51
CA GLN A 9 -32.62 -18.76 13.70
C GLN A 9 -31.41 -19.72 13.82
N LYS A 10 -31.60 -20.90 14.42
CA LYS A 10 -30.56 -21.94 14.45
C LYS A 10 -30.21 -22.43 13.05
N ALA A 11 -31.21 -22.64 12.19
CA ALA A 11 -30.99 -23.08 10.82
C ALA A 11 -30.25 -22.01 9.99
N GLU A 12 -30.64 -20.74 10.13
CA GLU A 12 -29.98 -19.61 9.47
C GLU A 12 -28.53 -19.45 9.94
N MET A 13 -28.29 -19.47 11.25
CA MET A 13 -26.93 -19.39 11.79
C MET A 13 -26.07 -20.56 11.30
N ARG A 14 -26.61 -21.78 11.29
CA ARG A 14 -25.91 -22.95 10.80
C ARG A 14 -25.52 -22.78 9.33
N SER A 15 -26.44 -22.36 8.48
CA SER A 15 -26.16 -22.12 7.05
C SER A 15 -25.09 -21.05 6.86
N PHE A 16 -25.11 -19.98 7.66
CA PHE A 16 -24.10 -18.92 7.60
C PHE A 16 -22.71 -19.45 7.98
N TYR A 17 -22.59 -20.16 9.09
CA TYR A 17 -21.30 -20.68 9.54
C TYR A 17 -20.78 -21.81 8.64
N GLU A 18 -21.65 -22.63 8.05
CA GLU A 18 -21.26 -23.63 7.05
C GLU A 18 -20.70 -22.96 5.80
N ALA A 19 -21.33 -21.88 5.31
CA ALA A 19 -20.81 -21.12 4.18
C ALA A 19 -19.45 -20.45 4.51
N GLU A 20 -19.31 -19.89 5.71
CA GLU A 20 -18.06 -19.26 6.15
C GLU A 20 -16.93 -20.28 6.36
N LEU A 21 -17.26 -21.48 6.85
CA LEU A 21 -16.34 -22.62 6.93
C LEU A 21 -15.85 -23.02 5.54
N GLN A 22 -16.73 -23.08 4.54
CA GLN A 22 -16.35 -23.39 3.16
C GLN A 22 -15.40 -22.34 2.57
N LYS A 23 -15.67 -21.04 2.77
CA LYS A 23 -14.76 -19.97 2.33
C LYS A 23 -13.38 -20.11 2.96
N SER A 24 -13.33 -20.40 4.26
CA SER A 24 -12.09 -20.57 5.01
C SER A 24 -11.25 -21.74 4.46
N LEU A 25 -11.90 -22.86 4.14
CA LEU A 25 -11.23 -24.02 3.53
C LEU A 25 -10.65 -23.70 2.15
N LEU A 26 -11.37 -22.95 1.32
CA LEU A 26 -10.87 -22.51 0.01
C LEU A 26 -9.66 -21.59 0.15
N GLN A 27 -9.69 -20.66 1.11
CA GLN A 27 -8.56 -19.78 1.39
C GLN A 27 -7.33 -20.58 1.86
N ILE A 28 -7.52 -21.54 2.76
CA ILE A 28 -6.43 -22.43 3.22
C ILE A 28 -5.85 -23.24 2.05
N ARG A 29 -6.69 -23.77 1.17
CA ARG A 29 -6.25 -24.50 -0.03
C ARG A 29 -5.40 -23.62 -0.93
N HIS A 30 -5.86 -22.41 -1.22
CA HIS A 30 -5.12 -21.45 -2.04
C HIS A 30 -3.76 -21.08 -1.40
N LEU A 31 -3.74 -20.81 -0.10
CA LEU A 31 -2.49 -20.52 0.63
C LEU A 31 -1.51 -21.71 0.53
N ARG A 32 -2.00 -22.94 0.61
CA ARG A 32 -1.18 -24.14 0.46
C ARG A 32 -0.60 -24.27 -0.96
N GLU A 33 -1.40 -24.02 -2.00
CA GLU A 33 -0.94 -24.03 -3.40
C GLU A 33 0.15 -22.99 -3.65
N VAL A 34 -0.02 -21.77 -3.12
CA VAL A 34 0.99 -20.72 -3.24
C VAL A 34 2.28 -21.09 -2.50
N LEU A 35 2.17 -21.69 -1.30
CA LEU A 35 3.35 -22.15 -0.57
C LEU A 35 4.07 -23.30 -1.29
N ASP A 36 3.35 -24.17 -1.99
CA ASP A 36 3.93 -25.26 -2.77
C ASP A 36 4.68 -24.72 -3.99
N GLN A 37 4.07 -23.77 -4.72
CA GLN A 37 4.72 -23.04 -5.82
C GLN A 37 5.99 -22.30 -5.39
N LEU A 38 6.06 -21.85 -4.14
CA LEU A 38 7.22 -21.16 -3.60
C LEU A 38 8.32 -22.11 -3.11
N LYS A 39 8.00 -23.37 -2.78
CA LYS A 39 9.01 -24.39 -2.42
C LYS A 39 9.78 -24.89 -3.63
N ASP A 40 9.17 -24.87 -4.82
CA ASP A 40 9.83 -25.25 -6.08
C ASP A 40 10.86 -24.19 -6.57
N VAL A 41 10.96 -23.04 -5.91
CA VAL A 41 11.87 -21.94 -6.31
C VAL A 41 13.30 -22.12 -5.74
N ASP A 42 13.57 -23.16 -4.95
CA ASP A 42 14.93 -23.52 -4.52
C ASP A 42 15.70 -24.38 -5.54
N SER A 43 15.16 -24.65 -6.74
CA SER A 43 15.88 -25.36 -7.81
C SER A 43 15.49 -24.88 -9.21
N VAL A 44 15.95 -23.69 -9.58
CA VAL A 44 16.13 -23.36 -11.01
C VAL A 44 17.60 -23.01 -11.22
N GLU A 45 18.38 -24.06 -11.51
CA GLU A 45 19.69 -23.94 -12.15
C GLU A 45 19.50 -23.35 -13.55
N ILE A 46 19.95 -22.12 -13.73
CA ILE A 46 20.15 -21.55 -15.07
C ILE A 46 21.40 -22.24 -15.65
N SER A 47 21.13 -23.23 -16.50
CA SER A 47 22.10 -23.92 -17.36
C SER A 47 22.97 -22.94 -18.14
N ALA A 48 24.28 -22.95 -17.86
CA ALA A 48 25.32 -22.47 -18.76
C ALA A 48 26.41 -23.54 -18.84
N GLY A 49 26.34 -24.37 -19.88
CA GLY A 49 27.40 -25.32 -20.24
C GLY A 49 28.62 -24.60 -20.79
N GLY A 50 29.82 -25.07 -20.42
CA GLY A 50 31.07 -24.62 -21.04
C GLY A 50 32.37 -24.81 -20.22
N VAL A 51 32.72 -26.07 -19.93
CA VAL A 51 34.08 -26.68 -19.93
C VAL A 51 35.29 -25.91 -19.32
N LEU A 52 35.65 -26.29 -18.08
CA LEU A 52 36.97 -26.73 -17.52
C LEU A 52 38.30 -25.95 -17.84
N PRO A 53 39.47 -26.31 -17.25
CA PRO A 53 39.99 -25.72 -16.01
C PRO A 53 41.49 -25.32 -16.11
N ALA A 54 42.06 -24.62 -15.13
CA ALA A 54 43.46 -24.84 -14.69
C ALA A 54 43.92 -23.86 -13.61
N SER A 55 44.31 -24.47 -12.48
CA SER A 55 45.43 -24.16 -11.58
C SER A 55 46.28 -22.90 -11.82
N GLY A 56 46.58 -22.18 -10.73
CA GLY A 56 47.93 -21.65 -10.57
C GLY A 56 48.10 -20.31 -9.84
N VAL A 57 48.77 -20.41 -8.68
CA VAL A 57 49.84 -19.49 -8.23
C VAL A 57 49.45 -18.18 -7.51
N LYS A 58 49.75 -18.19 -6.20
CA LYS A 58 49.98 -17.04 -5.31
C LYS A 58 51.00 -16.05 -5.92
N LYS A 59 50.74 -14.74 -5.85
CA LYS A 59 51.75 -13.64 -5.71
C LYS A 59 51.01 -12.36 -5.28
N LYS A 60 51.27 -11.90 -4.05
CA LYS A 60 52.21 -10.83 -3.63
C LYS A 60 51.60 -9.42 -3.71
N ALA A 61 51.68 -8.75 -2.56
CA ALA A 61 51.15 -7.44 -2.26
C ALA A 61 51.86 -6.30 -2.98
N THR A 62 51.11 -5.25 -3.35
CA THR A 62 51.57 -3.85 -3.47
C THR A 62 50.39 -2.87 -3.36
N ALA A 63 50.45 -2.02 -2.33
CA ALA A 63 49.93 -0.64 -2.16
C ALA A 63 48.45 -0.24 -2.49
N PRO A 64 47.85 0.72 -1.76
CA PRO A 64 46.42 0.93 -1.71
C PRO A 64 45.92 1.84 -2.83
N ALA A 65 45.29 1.25 -3.85
CA ALA A 65 44.46 2.01 -4.79
C ALA A 65 43.10 2.31 -4.11
N LYS A 66 42.76 3.60 -4.01
CA LYS A 66 41.45 4.09 -3.55
C LYS A 66 40.32 3.28 -4.22
N PRO A 67 39.34 2.74 -3.47
CA PRO A 67 38.29 1.96 -4.08
C PRO A 67 37.49 2.86 -5.02
N ALA A 68 37.60 2.58 -6.32
CA ALA A 68 36.71 3.13 -7.33
C ALA A 68 35.28 2.84 -6.86
N SER A 69 34.52 3.91 -6.58
CA SER A 69 33.14 3.83 -6.13
C SER A 69 32.35 3.00 -7.13
N THR A 70 32.11 1.73 -6.78
CA THR A 70 31.22 0.86 -7.52
C THR A 70 29.85 1.50 -7.43
N ARG A 71 29.43 2.17 -8.51
CA ARG A 71 28.09 2.74 -8.67
C ARG A 71 27.10 1.60 -8.44
N LYS A 72 26.58 1.48 -7.22
CA LYS A 72 25.56 0.48 -6.86
C LYS A 72 24.42 0.67 -7.85
N ARG A 73 24.22 -0.32 -8.74
CA ARG A 73 23.13 -0.29 -9.73
C ARG A 73 21.84 0.01 -8.97
N ARG A 74 21.09 1.03 -9.40
CA ARG A 74 19.83 1.43 -8.76
C ARG A 74 18.94 0.19 -8.72
N LYS A 75 18.67 -0.32 -7.51
CA LYS A 75 17.75 -1.44 -7.32
C LYS A 75 16.43 -1.08 -8.01
N LYS A 76 15.87 -2.01 -8.78
CA LYS A 76 14.55 -1.84 -9.41
C LYS A 76 13.58 -1.40 -8.31
N ARG A 77 12.85 -0.29 -8.54
CA ARG A 77 11.92 0.28 -7.56
C ARG A 77 10.96 -0.83 -7.11
N GLY A 78 10.78 -0.97 -5.80
CA GLY A 78 9.79 -1.90 -5.25
C GLY A 78 8.38 -1.60 -5.74
N ARG A 79 7.43 -2.47 -5.40
CA ARG A 79 6.01 -2.29 -5.75
C ARG A 79 5.51 -0.90 -5.34
N LYS A 80 4.61 -0.33 -6.14
CA LYS A 80 4.00 0.98 -5.89
C LYS A 80 3.22 0.94 -4.57
N SER A 81 3.20 2.07 -3.84
CA SER A 81 2.48 2.19 -2.57
C SER A 81 0.96 2.08 -2.78
N ILE A 82 0.30 1.23 -1.99
CA ILE A 82 -1.17 1.03 -2.03
C ILE A 82 -1.91 2.32 -1.63
N TRP A 83 -1.28 3.13 -0.78
CA TRP A 83 -1.86 4.37 -0.25
C TRP A 83 -2.14 5.41 -1.32
N GLY A 84 -1.36 5.42 -2.41
CA GLY A 84 -1.60 6.37 -3.49
C GLY A 84 -2.94 6.17 -4.19
N ASP A 85 -3.24 4.90 -4.51
CA ASP A 85 -4.50 4.53 -5.14
C ASP A 85 -5.67 4.61 -4.17
N TYR A 86 -5.43 4.32 -2.89
CA TYR A 86 -6.44 4.48 -1.83
C TYR A 86 -6.92 5.92 -1.73
N ILE A 87 -6.02 6.89 -1.57
CA ILE A 87 -6.37 8.31 -1.42
C ILE A 87 -7.20 8.78 -2.63
N LEU A 88 -6.82 8.40 -3.85
CA LEU A 88 -7.55 8.76 -5.06
C LEU A 88 -8.96 8.14 -5.11
N LYS A 89 -9.10 6.89 -4.67
CA LYS A 89 -10.40 6.22 -4.61
C LYS A 89 -11.30 6.85 -3.56
N GLU A 90 -10.73 7.19 -2.40
CA GLU A 90 -11.48 7.80 -1.30
C GLU A 90 -12.00 9.19 -1.71
N LEU A 91 -11.15 10.06 -2.27
CA LEU A 91 -11.57 11.38 -2.75
C LEU A 91 -12.64 11.30 -3.85
N LYS A 92 -12.52 10.33 -4.76
CA LYS A 92 -13.53 10.10 -5.81
C LYS A 92 -14.85 9.56 -5.28
N ALA A 93 -14.80 8.73 -4.23
CA ALA A 93 -16.00 8.13 -3.65
C ALA A 93 -16.80 9.15 -2.84
N THR A 94 -16.11 10.02 -2.09
CA THR A 94 -16.78 11.00 -1.23
C THR A 94 -17.14 12.29 -1.96
N ASP A 95 -16.57 12.52 -3.15
CA ASP A 95 -16.83 13.68 -4.02
C ASP A 95 -16.80 15.04 -3.28
N ARG A 96 -15.88 15.11 -2.30
CA ARG A 96 -15.61 16.28 -1.47
C ARG A 96 -14.14 16.31 -1.07
N PRO A 97 -13.56 17.50 -0.84
CA PRO A 97 -12.25 17.59 -0.22
C PRO A 97 -12.28 16.99 1.19
N LEU A 98 -11.28 16.18 1.52
CA LEU A 98 -11.21 15.48 2.81
C LEU A 98 -10.04 15.98 3.64
N LEU A 99 -10.22 16.00 4.96
CA LEU A 99 -9.09 16.26 5.87
C LEU A 99 -8.13 15.09 5.88
N TYR A 100 -6.86 15.38 6.18
CA TYR A 100 -5.87 14.33 6.44
C TYR A 100 -6.33 13.37 7.54
N SER A 101 -6.92 13.88 8.63
CA SER A 101 -7.44 13.09 9.74
C SER A 101 -8.52 12.11 9.29
N GLU A 102 -9.50 12.57 8.50
CA GLU A 102 -10.58 11.72 7.97
C GLU A 102 -10.04 10.60 7.06
N ILE A 103 -9.05 10.91 6.22
CA ILE A 103 -8.41 9.90 5.35
C ILE A 103 -7.65 8.86 6.18
N ILE A 104 -6.99 9.28 7.27
CA ILE A 104 -6.29 8.37 8.18
C ILE A 104 -7.28 7.48 8.92
N GLU A 105 -8.40 8.02 9.38
CA GLU A 105 -9.43 7.28 10.12
C GLU A 105 -10.16 6.27 9.22
N SER A 106 -10.60 6.69 8.04
CA SER A 106 -11.15 5.79 7.02
C SER A 106 -10.16 4.69 6.64
N ALA A 107 -8.86 5.02 6.49
CA ALA A 107 -7.82 4.04 6.23
C ALA A 107 -7.67 3.05 7.38
N LYS A 108 -7.70 3.53 8.63
CA LYS A 108 -7.60 2.68 9.81
C LYS A 108 -8.73 1.66 9.84
N ILE A 109 -9.97 2.08 9.60
CA ILE A 109 -11.16 1.22 9.57
C ILE A 109 -11.07 0.21 8.42
N ARG A 110 -10.77 0.68 7.20
CA ARG A 110 -10.77 -0.15 5.99
C ARG A 110 -9.68 -1.21 5.97
N PHE A 111 -8.50 -0.88 6.51
CA PHE A 111 -7.34 -1.78 6.54
C PHE A 111 -7.15 -2.45 7.91
N ASN A 112 -8.07 -2.22 8.87
CA ASN A 112 -8.03 -2.75 10.23
C ASN A 112 -6.65 -2.59 10.91
N ILE A 113 -6.11 -1.37 10.87
CA ILE A 113 -4.76 -1.08 11.38
C ILE A 113 -4.83 -0.80 12.89
N PRO A 114 -4.02 -1.48 13.73
CA PRO A 114 -4.01 -1.22 15.16
C PRO A 114 -3.42 0.17 15.48
N ASP A 115 -3.88 0.78 16.57
CA ASP A 115 -3.45 2.11 17.02
C ASP A 115 -1.94 2.25 17.22
N SER A 116 -1.26 1.15 17.58
CA SER A 116 0.20 1.11 17.70
C SER A 116 0.91 1.53 16.43
N LYS A 117 0.33 1.26 15.25
CA LYS A 117 0.89 1.61 13.93
C LYS A 117 0.36 2.92 13.37
N MET A 118 -0.39 3.70 14.15
CA MET A 118 -0.97 4.95 13.66
C MET A 118 0.11 5.97 13.22
N LYS A 119 1.27 5.99 13.87
CA LYS A 119 2.40 6.84 13.45
C LYS A 119 2.92 6.46 12.05
N GLU A 120 3.05 5.15 11.78
CA GLU A 120 3.49 4.63 10.49
C GLU A 120 2.46 4.91 9.40
N LEU A 121 1.17 4.72 9.71
CA LEU A 121 0.06 5.02 8.79
C LEU A 121 0.05 6.49 8.39
N LYS A 122 0.13 7.39 9.38
CA LYS A 122 0.20 8.85 9.15
C LYS A 122 1.37 9.21 8.23
N ALA A 123 2.55 8.65 8.51
CA ALA A 123 3.73 8.88 7.68
C ALA A 123 3.56 8.34 6.25
N ALA A 124 2.98 7.15 6.10
CA ALA A 124 2.75 6.51 4.80
C ALA A 124 1.75 7.27 3.93
N ILE A 125 0.66 7.77 4.53
CA ILE A 125 -0.33 8.62 3.87
C ILE A 125 0.30 9.96 3.48
N ASN A 126 0.99 10.63 4.40
CA ASN A 126 1.66 11.91 4.11
C ASN A 126 2.66 11.80 2.95
N GLN A 127 3.51 10.76 2.96
CA GLN A 127 4.48 10.56 1.89
C GLN A 127 3.83 10.21 0.55
N SER A 128 2.73 9.45 0.59
CA SER A 128 1.99 9.09 -0.62
C SER A 128 1.25 10.30 -1.19
N ALA A 129 0.60 11.11 -0.35
CA ALA A 129 -0.04 12.36 -0.73
C ALA A 129 0.97 13.37 -1.31
N PHE A 130 2.14 13.52 -0.69
CA PHE A 130 3.20 14.39 -1.21
C PHE A 130 3.64 13.97 -2.62
N ARG A 131 3.81 12.66 -2.87
CA ARG A 131 4.13 12.15 -4.21
C ARG A 131 2.99 12.36 -5.20
N LEU A 132 1.73 12.21 -4.77
CA LEU A 132 0.57 12.48 -5.61
C LEU A 132 0.47 13.95 -6.02
N ARG A 133 0.91 14.86 -5.14
CA ARG A 133 0.97 16.29 -5.41
C ARG A 133 2.13 16.68 -6.33
N THR A 134 3.33 16.19 -6.05
CA THR A 134 4.55 16.66 -6.73
C THR A 134 4.91 15.91 -8.01
N ILE A 135 4.67 14.59 -8.06
CA ILE A 135 5.11 13.74 -9.18
C ILE A 135 3.95 13.48 -10.13
N HIS A 136 2.79 13.16 -9.57
CA HIS A 136 1.62 12.78 -10.36
C HIS A 136 0.67 13.93 -10.62
N GLU A 137 0.80 15.03 -9.87
CA GLU A 137 -0.07 16.21 -9.93
C GLU A 137 -1.57 15.85 -9.95
N LYS A 138 -1.97 14.82 -9.21
CA LYS A 138 -3.38 14.37 -9.19
C LYS A 138 -4.21 15.03 -8.09
N ILE A 139 -3.53 15.52 -7.07
CA ILE A 139 -4.11 16.03 -5.85
C ILE A 139 -3.40 17.32 -5.52
N ASP A 140 -4.15 18.32 -5.06
CA ASP A 140 -3.59 19.49 -4.41
C ASP A 140 -4.18 19.67 -3.01
N THR A 141 -3.59 20.57 -2.25
CA THR A 141 -3.88 20.75 -0.83
C THR A 141 -4.35 22.16 -0.55
N ILE A 142 -5.52 22.28 0.07
CA ILE A 142 -6.10 23.56 0.49
C ILE A 142 -5.74 23.77 1.95
N GLY A 143 -5.12 24.90 2.26
CA GLY A 143 -4.99 25.37 3.63
C GLY A 143 -6.31 25.98 4.07
N ALA A 144 -6.88 25.51 5.18
CA ALA A 144 -7.98 26.23 5.79
C ALA A 144 -7.45 27.46 6.50
N GLU A 145 -8.10 28.60 6.27
CA GLU A 145 -7.73 29.87 6.86
C GLU A 145 -7.80 29.76 8.41
N GLY A 146 -6.67 29.98 9.08
CA GLY A 146 -6.55 29.95 10.55
C GLY A 146 -6.36 28.57 11.20
N LYS A 147 -6.46 27.44 10.48
CA LYS A 147 -6.21 26.10 11.04
C LYS A 147 -4.95 25.46 10.46
N LYS A 148 -4.21 24.71 11.29
CA LYS A 148 -3.06 23.90 10.83
C LYS A 148 -3.47 22.71 9.96
N GLU A 149 -4.77 22.44 9.89
CA GLU A 149 -5.34 21.34 9.13
C GLU A 149 -5.39 21.68 7.65
N ARG A 150 -5.12 20.65 6.84
CA ARG A 150 -5.03 20.75 5.39
C ARG A 150 -6.05 19.81 4.78
N TYR A 151 -6.74 20.26 3.75
CA TYR A 151 -7.68 19.46 2.99
C TYR A 151 -6.99 18.95 1.72
N MET A 152 -7.21 17.68 1.39
CA MET A 152 -6.82 17.12 0.10
C MET A 152 -7.98 17.24 -0.88
N ALA A 153 -7.70 17.73 -2.08
CA ALA A 153 -8.66 17.85 -3.16
C ALA A 153 -8.04 17.31 -4.46
N LEU A 154 -8.87 16.75 -5.36
CA LEU A 154 -8.40 16.33 -6.68
C LEU A 154 -8.02 17.56 -7.50
N LYS A 155 -6.94 17.48 -8.28
CA LYS A 155 -6.53 18.58 -9.18
C LYS A 155 -7.61 18.90 -10.22
N ALA A 156 -8.45 17.93 -10.57
CA ALA A 156 -9.60 18.11 -11.45
C ALA A 156 -10.69 19.04 -10.87
N TRP A 157 -10.67 19.32 -9.57
CA TRP A 157 -11.60 20.24 -8.92
C TRP A 157 -11.05 21.66 -8.83
N TYR A 158 -9.88 21.91 -9.40
CA TYR A 158 -9.30 23.24 -9.52
C TYR A 158 -9.54 23.77 -10.93
N ASP A 159 -9.88 25.05 -11.02
CA ASP A 159 -9.93 25.79 -12.26
C ASP A 159 -8.50 26.04 -12.80
N GLU A 160 -8.40 26.45 -14.06
CA GLU A 160 -7.13 26.77 -14.74
C GLU A 160 -6.34 27.89 -14.02
N GLU A 161 -7.04 28.71 -13.23
CA GLU A 161 -6.47 29.77 -12.40
C GLU A 161 -5.91 29.26 -11.05
N GLY A 162 -6.00 27.95 -10.78
CA GLY A 162 -5.52 27.34 -9.53
C GLY A 162 -6.44 27.56 -8.33
N ASN A 163 -7.68 28.04 -8.57
CA ASN A 163 -8.71 28.17 -7.56
C ASN A 163 -9.56 26.90 -7.51
N ILE A 164 -9.96 26.44 -6.32
CA ILE A 164 -10.93 25.35 -6.23
C ILE A 164 -12.30 25.84 -6.73
N ILE A 165 -12.96 25.03 -7.53
CA ILE A 165 -14.32 25.31 -8.01
C ILE A 165 -15.22 25.56 -6.79
N LYS A 166 -16.03 26.62 -6.86
CA LYS A 166 -16.86 27.11 -5.75
C LYS A 166 -17.74 26.03 -5.11
N ASP A 167 -18.20 25.05 -5.90
CA ASP A 167 -19.02 23.94 -5.42
C ASP A 167 -18.29 23.02 -4.43
N TYR A 168 -17.01 22.74 -4.67
CA TYR A 168 -16.19 21.94 -3.75
C TYR A 168 -15.59 22.79 -2.63
N ALA A 169 -15.36 24.09 -2.88
CA ALA A 169 -14.94 25.03 -1.84
C ALA A 169 -16.01 25.19 -0.76
N ALA A 170 -17.30 25.21 -1.14
CA ALA A 170 -18.43 25.28 -0.19
C ALA A 170 -18.56 24.03 0.69
N LYS A 171 -18.04 22.88 0.24
CA LYS A 171 -17.98 21.63 1.02
C LYS A 171 -16.81 21.60 2.01
N VAL A 172 -15.86 22.55 1.88
CA VAL A 172 -14.81 22.79 2.87
C VAL A 172 -15.38 23.80 3.87
N ASN A 173 -15.79 23.32 5.05
CA ASN A 173 -16.52 24.05 6.11
C ASN A 173 -18.07 23.93 6.08
N LEU A 174 -18.58 22.71 5.95
CA LEU A 174 -19.72 22.31 6.80
C LEU A 174 -19.19 21.56 8.02
#